data_AF-A0A432F9G9-F1
#
_entry.id   AF-A0A432F9G9-F1
#
_cell.length_a   1.000
_cell.length_b   1.000
_cell.length_c   1.000
_cell.angle_alpha   90.00
_cell.angle_beta   90.00
_cell.angle_gamma   90.00
#
_symmetry.space_group_name_H-M   'P 1'
#
loop_
_entity.id
_entity.type
_entity.pdbx_description
1 polymer ?
#
loop_
_entity_poly.entity_id
_entity_poly.type
_entity_poly.pdbx_seq_one_letter_code
_entity_poly.pdbx_strand_id
1 'polypeptide(L)' 'LEEELILPAYDYTLKCSHVFNLLDARGAISVQERARYIRRIRKLSFEVAKKYTEKLEEGVY' A
#
# COMPACT_ATOMS: atom_id res chain seq x y z
N LEU A 1 2.79 -7.89 -5.97
CA LEU A 1 1.49 -8.19 -6.63
C LEU A 1 1.67 -9.01 -7.90
N GLU A 2 2.86 -9.01 -8.51
CA GLU A 2 3.18 -9.83 -9.69
C GLU A 2 3.11 -11.34 -9.39
N GLU A 3 3.56 -11.77 -8.20
CA GLU A 3 3.53 -13.18 -7.75
C GLU A 3 2.19 -13.66 -7.16
N GLU A 4 1.07 -12.93 -7.35
CA GLU A 4 -0.24 -13.19 -6.69
C GLU A 4 -0.24 -13.30 -5.15
N LEU A 5 0.87 -12.95 -4.49
CA LEU A 5 1.00 -12.94 -3.03
C LEU A 5 0.32 -11.71 -2.42
N ILE A 6 -0.99 -11.79 -2.20
CA ILE A 6 -1.83 -10.67 -1.71
C ILE A 6 -1.51 -10.32 -0.25
N LEU A 7 -1.46 -11.29 0.66
CA LEU A 7 -1.24 -11.03 2.09
C LEU A 7 0.15 -10.40 2.35
N PRO A 8 1.26 -10.90 1.77
CA PRO A 8 2.55 -10.22 1.88
C PRO A 8 2.52 -8.81 1.27
N ALA A 9 1.85 -8.62 0.12
CA ALA A 9 1.73 -7.29 -0.48
C ALA A 9 0.96 -6.31 0.43
N TYR A 10 -0.06 -6.79 1.15
CA TYR A 10 -0.77 -6.01 2.16
C TYR A 10 0.15 -5.60 3.31
N ASP A 11 0.93 -6.53 3.86
CA ASP A 11 1.88 -6.24 4.95
C ASP A 11 2.91 -5.18 4.55
N TYR A 12 3.48 -5.28 3.35
CA TYR A 12 4.39 -4.25 2.85
C TYR A 12 3.71 -2.90 2.62
N THR A 13 2.43 -2.90 2.22
CA THR A 13 1.65 -1.66 2.08
C THR A 13 1.47 -0.98 3.45
N LEU A 14 1.18 -1.75 4.50
CA LEU A 14 1.11 -1.24 5.88
C LEU A 14 2.46 -0.69 6.35
N LYS A 15 3.56 -1.42 6.09
CA LYS A 15 4.92 -0.95 6.42
C LYS A 15 5.26 0.36 5.72
N CYS A 16 4.93 0.49 4.43
CA CYS A 16 5.13 1.74 3.69
C CYS A 16 4.35 2.91 4.31
N SER A 17 3.10 2.69 4.71
CA SER A 17 2.28 3.69 5.40
C SER A 17 2.91 4.15 6.72
N HIS A 18 3.37 3.19 7.52
CA HIS A 18 4.03 3.49 8.79
C HIS A 18 5.33 4.25 8.62
N VAL A 19 6.22 3.79 7.72
CA VAL A 19 7.50 4.46 7.45
C VAL A 19 7.27 5.87 6.89
N PHE A 20 6.27 6.05 6.02
CA PHE A 20 5.88 7.36 5.54
C PHE A 20 5.52 8.30 6.70
N ASN A 21 4.66 7.86 7.63
CA ASN A 21 4.27 8.67 8.78
C ASN A 21 5.47 9.07 9.65
N LEU A 22 6.43 8.16 9.86
CA LEU A 22 7.65 8.46 10.61
C LEU A 22 8.53 9.52 9.91
N LEU A 23 8.74 9.37 8.60
CA LEU A 23 9.51 10.32 7.81
C LEU A 23 8.84 11.69 7.73
N ASP A 24 7.51 11.68 7.60
CA ASP A 24 6.68 12.87 7.53
C ASP A 24 6.69 13.67 8.85
N ALA A 25 6.54 12.98 9.98
CA ALA A 25 6.64 13.58 11.32
C ALA A 25 8.04 14.13 11.63
N ARG A 26 9.09 13.53 11.03
CA ARG A 26 10.47 14.02 11.14
C ARG A 26 10.79 15.19 10.23
N GLY A 27 9.86 15.64 9.39
CA GLY A 27 10.10 16.70 8.41
C GLY A 27 11.08 16.30 7.31
N ALA A 28 11.33 15.00 7.11
CA ALA A 28 12.24 14.47 6.10
C ALA A 28 11.60 14.39 4.69
N ILE A 29 10.34 14.81 4.56
CA ILE A 29 9.55 14.77 3.32
C ILE A 29 9.05 16.18 3.00
N SER A 30 9.34 16.68 1.81
CA SER A 30 8.80 17.96 1.32
C SER A 30 7.29 17.88 1.03
N VAL A 31 6.64 19.04 0.90
CA VAL A 31 5.19 19.11 0.58
C VAL A 31 4.86 18.39 -0.74
N GLN A 32 5.71 18.52 -1.76
CA GLN A 32 5.53 17.86 -3.06
C GLN A 32 5.73 16.36 -2.97
N GLU A 33 6.72 15.90 -2.20
CA GLU A 33 6.98 14.48 -1.97
C GLU A 33 5.87 13.82 -1.17
N ARG A 34 5.31 14.51 -0.17
CA ARG A 34 4.18 14.04 0.65
C ARG A 34 3.00 13.60 -0.21
N ALA A 35 2.56 14.48 -1.11
CA ALA A 35 1.46 14.16 -2.04
C ALA A 35 1.80 12.94 -2.94
N ARG A 36 3.06 12.84 -3.38
CA ARG A 36 3.54 11.72 -4.21
C ARG A 36 3.53 10.39 -3.45
N TYR A 37 4.03 10.37 -2.22
CA TYR A 37 4.04 9.16 -1.38
C TYR A 37 2.62 8.71 -1.03
N ILE A 38 1.74 9.64 -0.65
CA ILE A 38 0.32 9.34 -0.38
C ILE A 38 -0.33 8.68 -1.60
N ARG A 39 -0.11 9.23 -2.81
CA ARG A 39 -0.66 8.64 -4.03
C ARG A 39 -0.13 7.22 -4.27
N ARG A 40 1.16 6.97 -4.05
CA ARG A 40 1.77 5.64 -4.21
C ARG A 40 1.20 4.63 -3.21
N ILE A 41 1.11 4.99 -1.93
CA ILE A 41 0.56 4.14 -0.88
C ILE A 41 -0.91 3.82 -1.17
N ARG A 42 -1.72 4.84 -1.52
CA ARG A 42 -3.12 4.64 -1.90
C ARG A 42 -3.29 3.72 -3.10
N LYS A 43 -2.45 3.86 -4.13
CA LYS A 43 -2.47 2.96 -5.29
C LYS A 43 -2.18 1.51 -4.85
N LEU A 44 -1.15 1.29 -4.04
CA LEU A 44 -0.84 -0.04 -3.52
C LEU A 44 -2.00 -0.63 -2.71
N SER A 45 -2.59 0.14 -1.80
CA SER A 45 -3.75 -0.30 -1.01
C SER A 45 -4.94 -0.68 -1.89
N PHE A 46 -5.23 0.12 -2.92
CA PHE A 46 -6.30 -0.15 -3.86
C PHE A 46 -6.08 -1.44 -4.65
N GLU A 47 -4.88 -1.64 -5.21
CA GLU A 47 -4.56 -2.84 -5.98
C GLU A 47 -4.60 -4.11 -5.12
N VAL A 48 -4.13 -4.03 -3.86
CA VAL A 48 -4.22 -5.14 -2.91
C VAL A 48 -5.68 -5.47 -2.59
N ALA A 49 -6.51 -4.46 -2.30
CA ALA A 49 -7.93 -4.66 -2.02
C ALA A 49 -8.66 -5.26 -3.22
N LYS A 50 -8.40 -4.75 -4.42
CA LYS A 50 -8.98 -5.25 -5.66
C LYS A 50 -8.67 -6.74 -5.86
N LYS A 51 -7.39 -7.13 -5.78
CA LYS A 51 -6.99 -8.54 -5.93
C LYS A 51 -7.57 -9.44 -4.84
N TYR A 52 -7.70 -8.92 -3.61
CA TYR A 52 -8.32 -9.67 -2.52
C TYR A 52 -9.81 -9.95 -2.81
N THR A 53 -10.55 -8.94 -3.28
CA THR A 53 -11.95 -9.11 -3.69
C THR A 53 -12.08 -10.10 -4.85
N GLU A 54 -11.21 -10.02 -5.86
CA GLU A 54 -11.18 -11.00 -6.96
C GLU A 54 -11.01 -12.44 -6.44
N LYS A 55 -10.08 -12.69 -5.52
CA LYS A 55 -9.91 -14.02 -4.91
C LYS A 55 -11.12 -14.49 -4.08
N LEU A 56 -11.84 -13.57 -3.43
CA LEU A 56 -13.08 -13.89 -2.71
C LEU A 56 -14.19 -14.31 -3.67
N GLU A 57 -14.33 -13.61 -4.81
CA GLU A 57 -15.31 -13.92 -5.84
C GLU A 57 -14.99 -15.24 -6.55
N GLU A 58 -13.70 -15.57 -6.72
CA GLU A 58 -13.23 -16.87 -7.22
C GLU A 58 -13.44 -18.03 -6.22
N GLY A 59 -13.83 -17.74 -4.97
CA GLY A 59 -14.02 -18.74 -3.91
C GLY A 59 -12.70 -19.36 -3.41
N VAL A 60 -11.58 -18.66 -3.57
CA VAL A 60 -10.22 -19.16 -3.25
C VAL A 60 -9.83 -18.83 -1.78
N TYR A 61 -10.80 -18.49 -0.93
CA TYR A 61 -10.62 -18.25 0.51
C TYR A 61 -11.78 -18.84 1.32
#